data_AF-A0A9P8P2T2-F1
#
_entry.id   AF-A0A9P8P2T2-F1
#
_cell.length_a   1.000
_cell.length_b   1.000
_cell.length_c   1.000
_cell.angle_alpha   90.00
_cell.angle_beta   90.00
_cell.angle_gamma   90.00
#
_symmetry.space_group_name_H-M   'P 1'
#
loop_
_entity.id
_entity.type
_entity.pdbx_description
1 polymer ?
#
loop_
_entity_poly.entity_id
_entity_poly.type
_entity_poly.pdbx_seq_one_letter_code
_entity_poly.pdbx_strand_id
1 'polypeptide(L)'
;MTSSTFTAPFLVRLFKSLDTLIALHYSTNYFSSIVRLSSISKQVLNLTEETLVVIKSIYPESYHLERITDDVTIDVYSEEAEDRDRQRSLLIQNIETRQQTFKSCLDSWFDKGCPITFKLAQKTTASPRKPAKVTKPANPRLKYEFHEKKVDSDLPLLERIRLKSSMKKNASPHKRKQELLQSKLIPIYNVLYEQSPKFGAAKTINLSIARLQQLIKDSLNMPLSETEIGQVLNGLQDRLGLDVVAIGDTQVLKIPKLNRTSDLAKLAPETVSES
;
A
#
# COMPACT_ATOMS: atom_id res chain seq x y z
N MET A 1 23.05 19.90 -28.39
CA MET A 1 21.82 19.99 -29.19
C MET A 1 21.29 21.41 -29.05
N THR A 2 21.05 22.08 -30.16
CA THR A 2 20.81 23.52 -30.24
C THR A 2 19.40 23.89 -29.76
N SER A 3 19.34 24.83 -28.82
CA SER A 3 18.18 25.33 -28.06
C SER A 3 17.23 26.26 -28.85
N SER A 4 17.21 26.20 -30.18
CA SER A 4 16.62 27.23 -31.05
C SER A 4 15.10 27.15 -31.30
N THR A 5 14.35 26.26 -30.63
CA THR A 5 12.94 26.00 -30.95
C THR A 5 11.93 26.49 -29.91
N PHE A 6 12.38 26.90 -28.71
CA PHE A 6 11.46 27.30 -27.63
C PHE A 6 11.34 28.82 -27.52
N THR A 7 10.14 29.35 -27.76
CA THR A 7 9.85 30.77 -27.56
C THR A 7 9.46 31.06 -26.10
N ALA A 8 9.79 32.24 -25.58
CA ALA A 8 9.42 32.62 -24.22
C ALA A 8 7.91 32.48 -23.93
N PRO A 9 6.98 32.92 -24.81
CA PRO A 9 5.55 32.75 -24.59
C PRO A 9 5.11 31.28 -24.52
N PHE A 10 5.76 30.40 -25.29
CA PHE A 10 5.51 28.96 -25.25
C PHE A 10 5.90 28.38 -23.90
N LEU A 11 7.12 28.65 -23.42
CA LEU A 11 7.61 28.12 -22.14
C LEU A 11 6.79 28.62 -20.95
N VAL A 12 6.37 29.88 -20.95
CA VAL A 12 5.50 30.43 -19.90
C VAL A 12 4.14 29.74 -19.89
N ARG A 13 3.53 29.53 -21.08
CA ARG A 13 2.23 28.84 -21.19
C ARG A 13 2.36 27.38 -20.73
N LEU A 14 3.43 26.71 -21.14
CA LEU A 14 3.70 25.32 -20.79
C LEU A 14 3.88 25.17 -19.28
N PHE A 15 4.73 26.00 -18.66
CA PHE A 15 4.94 26.01 -17.22
C PHE A 15 3.64 26.29 -16.46
N LYS A 16 2.85 27.29 -16.89
CA LYS A 16 1.55 27.59 -16.27
C LYS A 16 0.60 26.39 -16.30
N SER A 17 0.48 25.72 -17.45
CA SER A 17 -0.37 24.53 -17.58
C SER A 17 0.12 23.35 -16.73
N LEU A 18 1.44 23.13 -16.70
CA LEU A 18 2.06 22.07 -15.93
C LEU A 18 1.87 22.28 -14.42
N ASP A 19 2.19 23.48 -13.92
CA ASP A 19 2.09 23.82 -12.49
C ASP A 19 0.63 23.74 -12.01
N THR A 20 -0.33 24.13 -12.87
CA THR A 20 -1.76 24.04 -12.55
C THR A 20 -2.24 22.59 -12.45
N LEU A 21 -1.83 21.72 -13.36
CA LEU A 21 -2.22 20.31 -13.32
C LEU A 21 -1.57 19.56 -12.16
N ILE A 22 -0.32 19.89 -11.82
CA ILE A 22 0.35 19.30 -10.66
C ILE A 22 -0.34 19.76 -9.36
N ALA A 23 -0.67 21.05 -9.23
CA ALA A 23 -1.43 21.56 -8.10
C ALA A 23 -2.81 20.90 -7.98
N LEU A 24 -3.51 20.74 -9.11
CA LEU A 24 -4.79 20.03 -9.16
C LEU A 24 -4.63 18.56 -8.73
N HIS A 25 -3.59 17.88 -9.22
CA HIS A 25 -3.29 16.50 -8.85
C HIS A 25 -3.09 16.35 -7.35
N TYR A 26 -2.31 17.23 -6.71
CA TYR A 26 -2.13 17.19 -5.26
C TYR A 26 -3.40 17.53 -4.47
N SER A 27 -4.26 18.40 -5.01
CA SER A 27 -5.54 18.71 -4.37
C SER A 27 -6.57 17.57 -4.43
N THR A 28 -6.48 16.72 -5.47
CA THR A 28 -7.50 15.68 -5.76
C THR A 28 -7.06 14.28 -5.35
N ASN A 29 -5.76 13.97 -5.42
CA ASN A 29 -5.22 12.65 -5.15
C ASN A 29 -4.44 12.60 -3.83
N TYR A 30 -5.16 12.33 -2.74
CA TYR A 30 -4.57 12.19 -1.39
C TYR A 30 -3.65 10.95 -1.25
N PHE A 31 -3.82 9.92 -2.09
CA PHE A 31 -3.07 8.66 -2.00
C PHE A 31 -1.88 8.56 -2.96
N SER A 32 -1.84 9.39 -4.00
CA SER A 32 -0.75 9.37 -4.98
C SER A 32 0.00 10.70 -4.91
N SER A 33 1.15 10.65 -4.26
CA SER A 33 2.06 11.77 -4.09
C SER A 33 2.89 12.10 -5.33
N ILE A 34 2.88 11.22 -6.33
CA ILE A 34 3.85 11.23 -7.43
C ILE A 34 3.09 11.43 -8.74
N VAL A 35 3.43 12.48 -9.47
CA VAL A 35 2.85 12.73 -10.79
C VAL A 35 3.76 12.16 -11.87
N ARG A 36 3.19 11.40 -12.80
CA ARG A 36 3.94 10.77 -13.90
C ARG A 36 3.84 11.57 -15.18
N LEU A 37 4.96 11.73 -15.90
CA LEU A 37 5.01 12.41 -17.19
C LEU A 37 4.05 11.78 -18.19
N SER A 38 4.00 10.44 -18.29
CA SER A 38 3.05 9.73 -19.18
C SER A 38 1.57 10.04 -18.92
N SER A 39 1.22 10.46 -17.70
CA SER A 39 -0.13 10.87 -17.33
C SER A 39 -0.41 12.31 -17.74
N ILE A 40 0.51 13.22 -17.42
CA ILE A 40 0.34 14.67 -17.67
C ILE A 40 0.54 15.02 -19.15
N SER A 41 1.42 14.32 -19.87
CA SER A 41 1.71 14.59 -21.29
C SER A 41 0.48 14.42 -22.19
N LYS A 42 -0.52 13.65 -21.75
CA LYS A 42 -1.82 13.52 -22.42
C LYS A 42 -2.72 14.75 -22.24
N GLN A 43 -2.50 15.53 -21.19
CA GLN A 43 -3.29 16.69 -20.81
C GLN A 43 -2.61 18.02 -21.17
N VAL A 44 -1.27 18.03 -21.23
CA VAL A 44 -0.46 19.18 -21.63
C VAL A 44 0.12 18.95 -23.02
N LEU A 45 -0.39 19.71 -24.00
CA LEU A 45 0.13 19.71 -25.36
C LEU A 45 1.63 20.05 -25.39
N ASN A 46 2.39 19.26 -26.15
CA ASN A 46 3.83 19.42 -26.38
C ASN A 46 4.72 19.27 -25.13
N LEU A 47 4.22 18.62 -24.07
CA LEU A 47 5.05 18.25 -22.92
C LEU A 47 5.88 17.00 -23.25
N THR A 48 7.17 17.19 -23.48
CA THR A 48 8.17 16.11 -23.68
C THR A 48 9.22 16.11 -22.56
N GLU A 49 9.99 15.02 -22.44
CA GLU A 49 11.13 14.95 -21.50
C GLU A 49 12.11 16.11 -21.72
N GLU A 50 12.36 16.48 -22.97
CA GLU A 50 13.23 17.61 -23.34
C GLU A 50 12.70 18.95 -22.79
N THR A 51 11.38 19.20 -22.92
CA THR A 51 10.79 20.44 -22.38
C THR A 51 10.85 20.53 -20.86
N LEU A 52 10.75 19.40 -20.15
CA LEU A 52 10.90 19.35 -18.69
C LEU A 52 12.33 19.66 -18.26
N VAL A 53 13.32 19.11 -18.98
CA VAL A 53 14.74 19.41 -18.73
C VAL A 53 15.04 20.89 -18.96
N VAL A 54 14.43 21.50 -19.98
CA VAL A 54 14.55 22.95 -20.23
C VAL A 54 13.91 23.76 -19.09
N ILE A 55 12.68 23.44 -18.69
CA ILE A 55 12.01 24.10 -17.55
C ILE A 55 12.85 24.00 -16.27
N LYS A 56 13.39 22.82 -15.97
CA LYS A 56 14.27 22.59 -14.82
C LYS A 56 15.60 23.34 -14.93
N SER A 57 16.11 23.55 -16.14
CA SER A 57 17.32 24.36 -16.35
C SER A 57 17.06 25.86 -16.14
N ILE A 58 15.85 26.32 -16.47
CA ILE A 58 15.41 27.72 -16.26
C ILE A 58 15.15 27.98 -14.78
N TYR A 59 14.38 27.11 -14.13
CA TYR A 59 14.04 27.21 -12.71
C TYR A 59 14.46 25.93 -11.98
N PRO A 60 15.70 25.87 -11.44
CA PRO A 60 16.24 24.67 -10.80
C PRO A 60 15.44 24.19 -9.60
N GLU A 61 14.68 25.04 -8.92
CA GLU A 61 13.86 24.66 -7.77
C GLU A 61 12.41 24.32 -8.17
N SER A 62 12.08 24.33 -9.46
CA SER A 62 10.71 24.09 -9.95
C SER A 62 10.16 22.72 -9.57
N TYR A 63 10.87 21.66 -9.99
CA TYR A 63 10.40 20.27 -9.89
C TYR A 63 11.54 19.32 -9.57
N HIS A 64 11.35 18.39 -8.63
CA HIS A 64 12.18 17.21 -8.50
C HIS A 64 11.80 16.20 -9.58
N LEU A 65 12.75 15.91 -10.49
CA LEU A 65 12.54 14.99 -11.61
C LEU A 65 13.35 13.72 -11.35
N GLU A 66 12.66 12.59 -11.26
CA GLU A 66 13.31 11.27 -11.19
C GLU A 66 12.86 10.38 -12.34
N ARG A 67 13.77 9.60 -12.89
CA ARG A 67 13.41 8.57 -13.87
C ARG A 67 13.20 7.24 -13.15
N ILE A 68 12.00 6.69 -13.27
CA ILE A 68 11.64 5.38 -12.71
C ILE A 68 11.34 4.45 -13.89
N THR A 69 12.21 3.46 -14.11
CA THR A 69 12.12 2.53 -15.24
C THR A 69 11.99 3.29 -16.58
N ASP A 70 10.80 3.29 -17.18
CA ASP A 70 10.52 3.90 -18.49
C ASP A 70 9.77 5.24 -18.43
N ASP A 71 9.52 5.80 -17.24
CA ASP A 71 8.76 7.04 -17.07
C ASP A 71 9.50 8.06 -16.18
N VAL A 72 9.11 9.32 -16.29
CA VAL A 72 9.65 10.41 -15.48
C VAL A 72 8.60 10.82 -14.45
N THR A 73 8.98 10.77 -13.19
CA THR A 73 8.17 11.28 -12.08
C THR A 73 8.52 12.74 -11.82
N ILE A 74 7.48 13.53 -11.63
CA ILE A 74 7.52 14.96 -11.40
C ILE A 74 6.95 15.19 -10.00
N ASP A 75 7.78 15.71 -9.12
CA ASP A 75 7.38 16.18 -7.79
C ASP A 75 7.76 17.66 -7.66
N VAL A 76 7.04 18.42 -6.85
CA VAL A 76 7.40 19.83 -6.59
C VAL A 76 8.39 19.94 -5.42
N TYR A 77 8.36 18.99 -4.51
CA TYR A 77 9.15 18.99 -3.29
C TYR A 77 10.07 17.77 -3.24
N SER A 78 11.28 17.94 -2.70
CA SER A 78 12.23 16.84 -2.51
C SER A 78 11.71 15.82 -1.49
N GLU A 79 12.14 14.55 -1.61
CA GLU A 79 11.82 13.50 -0.63
C GLU A 79 12.34 13.81 0.78
N GLU A 80 13.36 14.66 0.90
CA GLU A 80 14.01 15.03 2.16
C GLU A 80 13.32 16.18 2.91
N ALA A 81 12.23 16.75 2.38
CA ALA A 81 11.55 17.89 3.00
C ALA A 81 10.63 17.46 4.17
N GLU A 82 10.88 17.96 5.39
CA GLU A 82 10.18 17.59 6.62
C GLU A 82 8.68 17.95 6.69
N ASP A 83 8.12 18.62 5.67
CA ASP A 83 6.72 19.09 5.65
C ASP A 83 6.04 18.89 4.28
N ARG A 84 6.48 17.88 3.52
CA ARG A 84 6.09 17.68 2.11
C ARG A 84 4.59 17.71 1.86
N ASP A 85 3.80 17.02 2.67
CA ASP A 85 2.36 16.90 2.45
C ASP A 85 1.63 18.22 2.76
N ARG A 86 2.09 18.96 3.76
CA ARG A 86 1.61 20.32 4.05
C ARG A 86 1.95 21.27 2.91
N GLN A 87 3.19 21.23 2.40
CA GLN A 87 3.62 22.07 1.29
C GLN A 87 2.84 21.79 0.00
N ARG A 88 2.57 20.51 -0.31
CA ARG A 88 1.72 20.11 -1.45
C ARG A 88 0.30 20.66 -1.35
N SER A 89 -0.31 20.62 -0.16
CA SER A 89 -1.65 21.15 0.05
C SER A 89 -1.73 22.68 -0.16
N LEU A 90 -0.62 23.38 0.03
CA LEU A 90 -0.50 24.83 -0.16
C LEU A 90 -0.02 25.23 -1.56
N LEU A 91 0.32 24.27 -2.43
CA LEU A 91 0.87 24.55 -3.76
C LEU A 91 -0.07 25.44 -4.58
N ILE A 92 -1.39 25.18 -4.51
CA ILE A 92 -2.39 25.96 -5.25
C ILE A 92 -2.42 27.43 -4.80
N GLN A 93 -2.13 27.70 -3.53
CA GLN A 93 -2.08 29.06 -2.98
C GLN A 93 -0.81 29.81 -3.42
N ASN A 94 0.26 29.08 -3.71
CA ASN A 94 1.57 29.64 -4.09
C ASN A 94 1.83 29.62 -5.60
N ILE A 95 0.84 29.22 -6.40
CA ILE A 95 1.03 28.99 -7.84
C ILE A 95 1.38 30.26 -8.61
N GLU A 96 0.79 31.39 -8.24
CA GLU A 96 1.04 32.69 -8.88
C GLU A 96 2.47 33.15 -8.62
N THR A 97 2.92 33.03 -7.37
CA THR A 97 4.30 33.35 -6.97
C THR A 97 5.30 32.52 -7.76
N ARG A 98 5.06 31.20 -7.89
CA ARG A 98 5.92 30.31 -8.68
C ARG A 98 5.96 30.70 -10.16
N GLN A 99 4.82 31.07 -10.74
CA GLN A 99 4.74 31.52 -12.13
C GLN A 99 5.47 32.86 -12.36
N GLN A 100 5.44 33.77 -11.39
CA GLN A 100 6.20 35.02 -11.44
C GLN A 100 7.71 34.75 -11.34
N THR A 101 8.13 33.91 -10.39
CA THR A 101 9.54 33.49 -10.26
C THR A 101 10.05 32.84 -11.54
N PHE A 102 9.26 31.95 -12.15
CA PHE A 102 9.64 31.33 -13.41
C PHE A 102 9.87 32.35 -14.53
N LYS A 103 9.01 33.38 -14.64
CA LYS A 103 9.20 34.46 -15.64
C LYS A 103 10.50 35.22 -15.40
N SER A 104 10.77 35.63 -14.15
CA SER A 104 12.02 36.31 -13.81
C SER A 104 13.25 35.46 -14.10
N CYS A 105 13.18 34.15 -13.81
CA CYS A 105 14.25 33.21 -14.15
C CYS A 105 14.41 33.05 -15.67
N LEU A 106 13.30 33.00 -16.42
CA LEU A 106 13.30 32.86 -17.87
C LEU A 106 13.98 34.04 -18.55
N ASP A 107 13.68 35.27 -18.15
CA ASP A 107 14.32 36.47 -18.69
C ASP A 107 15.84 36.41 -18.46
N SER A 108 16.25 36.10 -17.23
CA SER A 108 17.69 35.93 -16.90
C SER A 108 18.36 34.78 -17.64
N TRP A 109 17.60 33.77 -18.07
CA TRP A 109 18.10 32.60 -18.80
C TRP A 109 18.29 32.91 -20.28
N PHE A 110 17.40 33.72 -20.87
CA PHE A 110 17.59 34.28 -22.21
C PHE A 110 18.82 35.18 -22.28
N ASP A 111 19.03 36.05 -21.28
CA ASP A 111 20.21 36.92 -21.20
C ASP A 111 21.54 36.13 -21.14
N LYS A 112 21.51 34.93 -20.56
CA LYS A 112 22.66 34.02 -20.45
C LYS A 112 22.88 33.14 -21.69
N GLY A 113 22.11 33.32 -22.75
CA GLY A 113 22.24 32.54 -23.99
C GLY A 113 21.64 31.14 -23.93
N CYS A 114 20.61 30.93 -23.10
CA CYS A 114 19.82 29.70 -23.04
C CYS A 114 20.60 28.40 -22.69
N PRO A 115 21.39 28.36 -21.60
CA PRO A 115 22.17 27.18 -21.24
C PRO A 115 21.28 26.06 -20.65
N ILE A 116 21.35 24.86 -21.22
CA ILE A 116 20.73 23.66 -20.63
C ILE A 116 21.72 23.10 -19.60
N THR A 117 21.44 23.36 -18.31
CA THR A 117 22.33 23.01 -17.18
C THR A 117 21.93 21.71 -16.50
N PHE A 118 20.66 21.30 -16.62
CA PHE A 118 20.16 20.08 -16.00
C PHE A 118 20.34 18.87 -16.90
N LYS A 119 20.78 17.75 -16.32
CA LYS A 119 20.77 16.43 -16.95
C LYS A 119 19.98 15.49 -16.05
N LEU A 120 18.96 14.83 -16.61
CA LEU A 120 18.15 13.89 -15.87
C LEU A 120 19.00 12.68 -15.47
N ALA A 121 19.24 12.50 -14.17
CA ALA A 121 19.99 11.38 -13.67
C ALA A 121 19.19 10.08 -13.85
N GLN A 122 19.77 9.09 -14.52
CA GLN A 122 19.23 7.75 -14.51
C GLN A 122 19.57 7.10 -13.17
N LYS A 123 18.59 7.00 -12.27
CA LYS A 123 18.70 6.09 -11.13
C LYS A 123 18.71 4.68 -11.74
N THR A 124 19.89 4.07 -11.84
CA THR A 124 19.99 2.63 -12.09
C THR A 124 19.32 1.96 -10.90
N THR A 125 18.04 1.62 -11.05
CA THR A 125 17.33 0.81 -10.08
C THR A 125 18.18 -0.44 -9.87
N ALA A 126 18.68 -0.63 -8.64
CA ALA A 126 19.33 -1.87 -8.27
C ALA A 126 18.43 -3.01 -8.75
N SER A 127 18.98 -3.85 -9.63
CA SER A 127 18.29 -4.95 -10.29
C SER A 127 17.31 -5.60 -9.31
N PRO A 128 16.04 -5.82 -9.70
CA PRO A 128 15.04 -6.39 -8.80
C PRO A 128 15.66 -7.62 -8.15
N ARG A 129 15.88 -7.55 -6.83
CA ARG A 129 16.41 -8.67 -6.07
C ARG A 129 15.52 -9.84 -6.43
N LYS A 130 16.12 -10.89 -7.00
CA LYS A 130 15.44 -12.14 -7.36
C LYS A 130 14.43 -12.42 -6.25
N PRO A 131 13.12 -12.55 -6.54
CA PRO A 131 12.17 -12.91 -5.52
C PRO A 131 12.72 -14.15 -4.82
N ALA A 132 12.83 -14.09 -3.48
CA ALA A 132 13.27 -15.22 -2.70
C ALA A 132 12.52 -16.45 -3.21
N LYS A 133 13.28 -17.51 -3.53
CA LYS A 133 12.79 -18.70 -4.22
C LYS A 133 11.49 -19.15 -3.55
N VAL A 134 10.35 -18.84 -4.16
CA VAL A 134 9.04 -19.25 -3.65
C VAL A 134 9.11 -20.76 -3.59
N THR A 135 9.07 -21.32 -2.38
CA THR A 135 9.01 -22.75 -2.12
C THR A 135 7.65 -23.22 -2.65
N LYS A 136 7.58 -23.41 -3.97
CA LYS A 136 6.49 -24.15 -4.58
C LYS A 136 6.47 -25.50 -3.87
N PRO A 137 5.32 -25.98 -3.37
CA PRO A 137 5.22 -27.34 -2.91
C PRO A 137 5.49 -28.24 -4.13
N ALA A 138 6.74 -28.66 -4.26
CA ALA A 138 7.15 -29.56 -5.30
C ALA A 138 6.55 -30.91 -4.95
N ASN A 139 5.62 -31.38 -5.78
CA ASN A 139 5.31 -32.79 -5.81
C ASN A 139 6.23 -33.39 -6.88
N PRO A 140 7.39 -33.96 -6.50
CA PRO A 140 8.32 -34.54 -7.47
C PRO A 140 7.75 -35.78 -8.19
N ARG A 141 6.52 -36.20 -7.85
CA ARG A 141 5.86 -37.37 -8.43
C ARG A 141 5.08 -36.98 -9.68
N LEU A 142 5.23 -37.77 -10.73
CA LEU A 142 4.44 -37.67 -11.95
C LEU A 142 2.97 -38.04 -11.65
N LYS A 143 2.03 -37.24 -12.16
CA LYS A 143 0.58 -37.39 -11.95
C LYS A 143 0.01 -38.73 -12.45
N TYR A 144 0.78 -39.48 -13.24
CA TYR A 144 0.34 -40.64 -14.00
C TYR A 144 1.05 -41.95 -13.63
N GLU A 145 1.95 -41.94 -12.63
CA GLU A 145 2.56 -43.18 -12.16
C GLU A 145 1.73 -43.74 -11.00
N PHE A 146 1.16 -44.93 -11.23
CA PHE A 146 0.48 -45.70 -10.20
C PHE A 146 1.53 -46.37 -9.31
N HIS A 147 1.92 -45.66 -8.25
CA HIS A 147 2.78 -46.19 -7.20
C HIS A 147 1.93 -46.62 -6.01
N GLU A 148 1.47 -47.87 -6.01
CA GLU A 148 1.11 -48.50 -4.76
C GLU A 148 2.36 -48.59 -3.89
N LYS A 149 2.38 -47.81 -2.79
CA LYS A 149 3.39 -48.04 -1.74
C LYS A 149 3.24 -49.50 -1.33
N LYS A 150 4.30 -50.31 -1.47
CA LYS A 150 4.39 -51.59 -0.77
C LYS A 150 4.08 -51.29 0.69
N VAL A 151 2.93 -51.78 1.14
CA VAL A 151 2.52 -51.53 2.51
C VAL A 151 3.23 -52.57 3.34
N ASP A 152 4.39 -52.21 3.89
CA ASP A 152 5.04 -52.95 4.96
C ASP A 152 4.22 -52.76 6.24
N SER A 153 3.00 -53.29 6.26
CA SER A 153 2.17 -53.38 7.46
C SER A 153 1.63 -54.79 7.55
N ASP A 154 1.94 -55.47 8.64
CA ASP A 154 1.47 -56.82 8.94
C ASP A 154 -0.05 -56.88 9.19
N LEU A 155 -0.72 -55.72 9.22
CA LEU A 155 -2.15 -55.62 9.48
C LEU A 155 -2.98 -55.80 8.19
N PRO A 156 -4.03 -56.65 8.23
CA PRO A 156 -4.97 -56.80 7.14
C PRO A 156 -5.69 -55.48 6.83
N LEU A 157 -6.10 -55.32 5.58
CA LEU A 157 -6.71 -54.08 5.06
C LEU A 157 -7.91 -53.61 5.90
N LEU A 158 -8.73 -54.55 6.39
CA LEU A 158 -9.90 -54.24 7.21
C LEU A 158 -9.53 -53.65 8.58
N GLU A 159 -8.44 -54.10 9.20
CA GLU A 159 -7.96 -53.53 10.47
C GLU A 159 -7.37 -52.14 10.27
N ARG A 160 -6.67 -51.91 9.15
CA ARG A 160 -6.22 -50.57 8.75
C ARG A 160 -7.38 -49.61 8.51
N ILE A 161 -8.46 -50.08 7.90
CA ILE A 161 -9.68 -49.28 7.71
C ILE A 161 -10.31 -48.95 9.06
N ARG A 162 -10.41 -49.91 9.98
CA ARG A 162 -10.91 -49.70 11.35
C ARG A 162 -10.04 -48.69 12.12
N LEU A 163 -8.71 -48.83 12.07
CA LEU A 163 -7.76 -47.89 12.67
C LEU A 163 -7.85 -46.48 12.05
N LYS A 164 -7.98 -46.37 10.73
CA LYS A 164 -8.16 -45.06 10.07
C LYS A 164 -9.51 -44.43 10.46
N SER A 165 -10.55 -45.24 10.65
CA SER A 165 -11.86 -44.76 11.11
C SER A 165 -11.83 -44.30 12.58
N SER A 166 -11.01 -44.93 13.43
CA SER A 166 -10.80 -44.47 14.81
C SER A 166 -9.91 -43.22 14.86
N MET A 167 -8.86 -43.13 14.03
CA MET A 167 -7.97 -41.96 13.96
C MET A 167 -8.61 -40.71 13.36
N LYS A 168 -9.56 -40.87 12.40
CA LYS A 168 -10.35 -39.73 11.88
C LYS A 168 -11.17 -39.02 12.97
N LYS A 169 -11.45 -39.68 14.09
CA LYS A 169 -12.09 -39.03 15.25
C LYS A 169 -11.14 -38.06 15.97
N ASN A 170 -9.83 -38.27 15.89
CA ASN A 170 -8.81 -37.48 16.60
C ASN A 170 -8.17 -36.38 15.73
N ALA A 171 -7.99 -36.64 14.43
CA ALA A 171 -7.49 -35.66 13.46
C ALA A 171 -8.66 -34.94 12.76
N SER A 172 -9.42 -34.13 13.51
CA SER A 172 -10.59 -33.47 12.96
C SER A 172 -10.18 -32.30 12.05
N PRO A 173 -10.77 -32.15 10.85
CA PRO A 173 -10.56 -30.98 9.99
C PRO A 173 -10.98 -29.67 10.68
N HIS A 174 -11.79 -29.75 11.74
CA HIS A 174 -12.18 -28.61 12.58
C HIS A 174 -11.00 -28.01 13.34
N LYS A 175 -10.07 -28.81 13.89
CA LYS A 175 -8.88 -28.31 14.58
C LYS A 175 -8.00 -27.49 13.63
N ARG A 176 -7.75 -28.02 12.43
CA ARG A 176 -6.97 -27.30 11.40
C ARG A 176 -7.65 -26.00 10.95
N LYS A 177 -8.99 -25.98 10.85
CA LYS A 177 -9.74 -24.75 10.56
C LYS A 177 -9.60 -23.72 11.69
N GLN A 178 -9.67 -24.16 12.95
CA GLN A 178 -9.49 -23.28 14.11
C GLN A 178 -8.06 -22.72 14.19
N GLU A 179 -7.04 -23.53 13.97
CA GLU A 179 -5.63 -23.08 13.91
C GLU A 179 -5.42 -22.03 12.81
N LEU A 180 -6.04 -22.21 11.64
CA LEU A 180 -6.01 -21.24 10.55
C LEU A 180 -6.76 -19.93 10.87
N LEU A 181 -7.81 -19.99 11.68
CA LEU A 181 -8.50 -18.79 12.16
C LEU A 181 -7.68 -18.07 13.23
N GLN A 182 -7.02 -18.81 14.12
CA GLN A 182 -6.14 -18.27 15.15
C GLN A 182 -4.93 -17.55 14.55
N SER A 183 -4.34 -18.09 13.48
CA SER A 183 -3.22 -17.42 12.79
C SER A 183 -3.61 -16.08 12.14
N LYS A 184 -4.91 -15.90 11.83
CA LYS A 184 -5.47 -14.66 11.26
C LYS A 184 -5.88 -13.64 12.33
N LEU A 185 -5.87 -14.02 13.60
CA LEU A 185 -6.36 -13.22 14.71
C LEU A 185 -5.44 -12.00 14.98
N ILE A 186 -4.13 -12.20 15.00
CA ILE A 186 -3.15 -11.14 15.24
C ILE A 186 -3.15 -10.08 14.10
N PRO A 187 -3.13 -10.45 12.81
CA PRO A 187 -3.24 -9.49 11.72
C PRO A 187 -4.52 -8.64 11.79
N ILE A 188 -5.67 -9.25 12.06
CA ILE A 188 -6.96 -8.54 12.16
C ILE A 188 -6.98 -7.62 13.39
N TYR A 189 -6.40 -8.06 14.51
CA TYR A 189 -6.23 -7.22 15.69
C TYR A 189 -5.38 -5.98 15.41
N ASN A 190 -4.28 -6.11 14.66
CA ASN A 190 -3.43 -4.96 14.32
C ASN A 190 -4.20 -3.90 13.52
N VAL A 191 -5.07 -4.33 12.60
CA VAL A 191 -5.96 -3.43 11.85
C VAL A 191 -6.93 -2.71 12.78
N LEU A 192 -7.54 -3.43 13.73
CA LEU A 192 -8.42 -2.84 14.75
C LEU A 192 -7.69 -1.86 15.67
N TYR A 193 -6.47 -2.19 16.07
CA TYR A 193 -5.63 -1.33 16.90
C TYR A 193 -5.28 -0.01 16.20
N GLU A 194 -5.03 -0.04 14.88
CA GLU A 194 -4.82 1.18 14.09
C GLU A 194 -6.07 2.07 14.06
N GLN A 195 -7.26 1.46 14.07
CA GLN A 195 -8.54 2.19 14.12
C GLN A 195 -8.96 2.61 15.53
N SER A 196 -8.20 2.22 16.57
CA SER A 196 -8.51 2.59 17.96
C SER A 196 -8.14 4.05 18.24
N PRO A 197 -8.78 4.72 19.21
CA PRO A 197 -8.49 6.11 19.51
C PRO A 197 -7.09 6.28 20.12
N LYS A 198 -6.14 6.80 19.34
CA LYS A 198 -4.73 7.02 19.74
C LYS A 198 -4.49 8.37 20.44
N PHE A 199 -5.19 9.43 20.01
CA PHE A 199 -5.02 10.80 20.53
C PHE A 199 -6.37 11.54 20.60
N GLY A 200 -6.75 12.01 21.80
CA GLY A 200 -7.80 13.03 22.02
C GLY A 200 -9.28 12.56 22.16
N ALA A 201 -9.92 13.05 23.24
CA ALA A 201 -11.35 13.16 23.61
C ALA A 201 -12.32 11.95 23.48
N ALA A 202 -12.25 11.10 22.45
CA ALA A 202 -13.20 10.01 22.26
C ALA A 202 -12.78 8.76 23.05
N LYS A 203 -13.62 8.31 23.99
CA LYS A 203 -13.37 7.09 24.78
C LYS A 203 -13.54 5.81 23.96
N THR A 204 -14.38 5.83 22.94
CA THR A 204 -14.73 4.69 22.08
C THR A 204 -14.97 5.13 20.65
N ILE A 205 -14.62 4.28 19.68
CA ILE A 205 -14.95 4.45 18.26
C ILE A 205 -15.97 3.38 17.89
N ASN A 206 -17.05 3.77 17.23
CA ASN A 206 -18.11 2.85 16.80
C ASN A 206 -17.95 2.57 15.31
N LEU A 207 -17.74 1.30 14.93
CA LEU A 207 -17.62 0.88 13.53
C LEU A 207 -18.61 -0.24 13.20
N SER A 208 -19.31 -0.12 12.07
CA SER A 208 -20.16 -1.21 11.60
C SER A 208 -19.33 -2.41 11.15
N ILE A 209 -19.85 -3.63 11.35
CA ILE A 209 -19.15 -4.86 10.95
C ILE A 209 -18.86 -4.86 9.44
N ALA A 210 -19.80 -4.37 8.61
CA ALA A 210 -19.59 -4.27 7.17
C ALA A 210 -18.42 -3.34 6.80
N ARG A 211 -18.31 -2.18 7.46
CA ARG A 211 -17.20 -1.25 7.23
C ARG A 211 -15.87 -1.83 7.72
N LEU A 212 -15.89 -2.54 8.84
CA LEU A 212 -14.73 -3.21 9.40
C LEU A 212 -14.24 -4.36 8.51
N GLN A 213 -15.16 -5.16 7.95
CA GLN A 213 -14.83 -6.21 6.98
C GLN A 213 -14.15 -5.64 5.74
N GLN A 214 -14.65 -4.53 5.20
CA GLN A 214 -14.03 -3.84 4.07
C GLN A 214 -12.62 -3.34 4.44
N LEU A 215 -12.48 -2.69 5.59
CA LEU A 215 -11.20 -2.17 6.06
C LEU A 215 -10.15 -3.28 6.23
N ILE A 216 -10.57 -4.43 6.77
CA ILE A 216 -9.72 -5.63 6.91
C ILE A 216 -9.30 -6.17 5.54
N LYS A 217 -10.21 -6.25 4.56
CA LYS A 217 -9.88 -6.68 3.19
C LYS A 217 -8.91 -5.72 2.50
N ASP A 218 -9.11 -4.41 2.68
CA ASP A 218 -8.26 -3.38 2.06
C ASP A 218 -6.86 -3.33 2.72
N SER A 219 -6.77 -3.68 4.01
CA SER A 219 -5.52 -3.61 4.78
C SER A 219 -4.69 -4.90 4.72
N LEU A 220 -5.28 -6.05 4.40
CA LEU A 220 -4.60 -7.33 4.39
C LEU A 220 -4.45 -7.87 2.96
N ASN A 221 -3.21 -8.16 2.55
CA ASN A 221 -2.90 -8.85 1.28
C ASN A 221 -3.24 -10.35 1.29
N MET A 222 -4.15 -10.79 2.15
CA MET A 222 -4.54 -12.20 2.30
C MET A 222 -5.98 -12.41 1.79
N PRO A 223 -6.24 -13.46 0.99
CA PRO A 223 -7.61 -13.78 0.58
C PRO A 223 -8.41 -14.24 1.80
N LEU A 224 -9.34 -13.40 2.25
CA LEU A 224 -10.22 -13.64 3.40
C LEU A 224 -11.67 -13.59 2.96
N SER A 225 -12.46 -14.59 3.35
CA SER A 225 -13.91 -14.54 3.17
C SER A 225 -14.57 -13.69 4.27
N GLU A 226 -15.72 -13.09 3.98
CA GLU A 226 -16.48 -12.29 4.95
C GLU A 226 -16.90 -13.11 6.17
N THR A 227 -17.22 -14.38 5.95
CA THR A 227 -17.54 -15.34 7.02
C THR A 227 -16.35 -15.64 7.93
N GLU A 228 -15.14 -15.70 7.38
CA GLU A 228 -13.92 -15.90 8.18
C GLU A 228 -13.61 -14.65 9.00
N ILE A 229 -13.75 -13.46 8.40
CA ILE A 229 -13.55 -12.19 9.11
C ILE A 229 -14.56 -12.10 10.26
N GLY A 230 -15.84 -12.40 10.03
CA GLY A 230 -16.86 -12.44 11.09
C GLY A 230 -16.51 -13.42 12.22
N GLN A 231 -16.02 -14.61 11.90
CA GLN A 231 -15.59 -15.59 12.90
C GLN A 231 -14.39 -15.11 13.73
N VAL A 232 -13.42 -14.45 13.11
CA VAL A 232 -12.27 -13.89 13.84
C VAL A 232 -12.70 -12.69 14.69
N LEU A 233 -13.60 -11.84 14.19
CA LEU A 233 -14.13 -10.71 14.96
C LEU A 233 -14.90 -11.16 16.20
N ASN A 234 -15.72 -12.20 16.08
CA ASN A 234 -16.38 -12.80 17.25
C ASN A 234 -15.36 -13.38 18.23
N GLY A 235 -14.32 -14.07 17.74
CA GLY A 235 -13.24 -14.57 18.60
C GLY A 235 -12.43 -13.46 19.29
N LEU A 236 -12.30 -12.29 18.65
CA LEU A 236 -11.69 -11.10 19.25
C LEU A 236 -12.61 -10.45 20.28
N GLN A 237 -13.92 -10.42 20.01
CA GLN A 237 -14.93 -9.94 20.93
C GLN A 237 -14.88 -10.71 22.25
N ASP A 238 -14.87 -12.04 22.18
CA ASP A 238 -14.86 -12.91 23.35
C ASP A 238 -13.57 -12.78 24.18
N ARG A 239 -12.41 -12.59 23.52
CA ARG A 239 -11.10 -12.54 24.20
C ARG A 239 -10.75 -11.16 24.75
N LEU A 240 -11.17 -10.09 24.08
CA LEU A 240 -10.83 -8.72 24.46
C LEU A 240 -11.98 -8.01 25.21
N GLY A 241 -13.18 -8.62 25.24
CA GLY A 241 -14.36 -8.02 25.86
C GLY A 241 -14.87 -6.79 25.10
N LEU A 242 -14.93 -6.87 23.77
CA LEU A 242 -15.45 -5.77 22.95
C LEU A 242 -16.98 -5.77 22.94
N ASP A 243 -17.58 -4.59 22.99
CA ASP A 243 -19.04 -4.47 22.95
C ASP A 243 -19.54 -4.44 21.51
N VAL A 244 -20.35 -5.43 21.13
CA VAL A 244 -21.11 -5.40 19.88
C VAL A 244 -22.54 -4.98 20.20
N VAL A 245 -22.98 -3.87 19.61
CA VAL A 245 -24.35 -3.36 19.73
C VAL A 245 -25.04 -3.50 18.39
N ALA A 246 -26.22 -4.15 18.39
CA ALA A 246 -27.09 -4.17 17.23
C ALA A 246 -27.96 -2.90 17.21
N ILE A 247 -27.90 -2.15 16.12
CA ILE A 247 -28.75 -1.00 15.84
C ILE A 247 -29.55 -1.32 14.58
N GLY A 248 -30.82 -1.71 14.76
CA GLY A 248 -31.66 -2.24 13.68
C GLY A 248 -31.05 -3.51 13.08
N ASP A 249 -30.87 -3.53 11.75
CA ASP A 249 -30.27 -4.65 11.02
C ASP A 249 -28.73 -4.61 10.99
N THR A 250 -28.11 -3.56 11.56
CA THR A 250 -26.66 -3.37 11.52
C THR A 250 -26.01 -3.65 12.86
N GLN A 251 -24.97 -4.50 12.85
CA GLN A 251 -24.12 -4.73 14.02
C GLN A 251 -22.96 -3.73 14.02
N VAL A 252 -22.73 -3.11 15.18
CA VAL A 252 -21.70 -2.09 15.40
C VAL A 252 -20.78 -2.55 16.52
N LEU A 253 -19.48 -2.58 16.24
CA LEU A 253 -18.42 -2.87 17.20
C LEU A 253 -17.97 -1.56 17.85
N LYS A 254 -18.06 -1.48 19.18
CA LYS A 254 -17.45 -0.40 19.96
C LYS A 254 -16.03 -0.77 20.30
N ILE A 255 -15.08 -0.03 19.74
CA ILE A 255 -13.65 -0.23 19.96
C ILE A 255 -13.21 0.76 21.04
N PRO A 256 -12.87 0.29 22.26
CA PRO A 256 -12.29 1.13 23.29
C PRO A 256 -10.83 1.44 22.97
N LYS A 257 -10.19 2.24 23.82
CA LYS A 257 -8.73 2.42 23.75
C LYS A 257 -8.03 1.09 24.06
N LEU A 258 -7.52 0.44 23.02
CA LEU A 258 -6.82 -0.84 23.11
C LEU A 258 -5.39 -0.63 23.61
N ASN A 259 -4.87 -1.61 24.36
CA ASN A 259 -3.48 -1.62 24.82
C ASN A 259 -2.75 -2.80 24.19
N ARG A 260 -1.88 -2.48 23.22
CA ARG A 260 -1.15 -3.45 22.41
C ARG A 260 -0.45 -4.53 23.22
N THR A 261 0.21 -4.21 24.34
CA THR A 261 0.99 -5.19 25.10
C THR A 261 0.11 -6.13 25.92
N SER A 262 -0.94 -5.61 26.56
CA SER A 262 -1.89 -6.42 27.34
C SER A 262 -2.77 -7.28 26.44
N ASP A 263 -3.22 -6.73 25.31
CA ASP A 263 -4.14 -7.41 24.41
C ASP A 263 -3.43 -8.50 23.61
N LEU A 264 -2.21 -8.27 23.12
CA LEU A 264 -1.44 -9.33 22.46
C LEU A 264 -1.12 -10.51 23.39
N ALA A 265 -0.94 -10.26 24.69
CA ALA A 265 -0.75 -11.34 25.68
C ALA A 265 -2.01 -12.22 25.84
N LYS A 266 -3.21 -11.64 25.75
CA LYS A 266 -4.49 -12.38 25.76
C LYS A 266 -4.78 -13.10 24.44
N LEU A 267 -4.16 -12.66 23.36
CA LEU A 267 -4.33 -13.23 22.01
C LEU A 267 -3.29 -14.31 21.67
N ALA A 268 -2.20 -14.40 22.43
CA ALA A 268 -1.24 -15.48 22.31
C ALA A 268 -1.92 -16.83 22.58
N PRO A 269 -1.60 -17.91 21.83
CA PRO A 269 -2.10 -19.23 22.14
C PRO A 269 -1.63 -19.61 23.55
N GLU A 270 -2.55 -20.12 24.38
CA GLU A 270 -2.19 -20.73 25.66
C GLU A 270 -1.09 -21.75 25.38
N THR A 271 0.13 -21.45 25.81
CA THR A 271 1.18 -22.46 25.90
C THR A 271 0.67 -23.47 26.89
N VAL A 272 0.25 -24.63 26.39
CA VAL A 272 -0.04 -25.80 27.21
C VAL A 272 1.23 -26.05 28.02
N SER A 273 1.21 -25.67 29.29
CA SER A 273 2.17 -26.10 30.28
C SER A 273 1.93 -27.59 30.45
N GLU A 274 2.72 -28.41 29.74
CA GLU A 274 2.81 -29.84 30.00
C GLU A 274 3.23 -30.02 31.47
N SER A 275 2.34 -30.68 32.21
CA SER A 275 2.57 -31.16 33.57
C SER A 275 3.13 -32.57 33.51
#